data_AF-A0A7X1HUQ6-F1
#
_entry.id   AF-A0A7X1HUQ6-F1
#
_cell.length_a   1.000
_cell.length_b   1.000
_cell.length_c   1.000
_cell.angle_alpha   90.00
_cell.angle_beta   90.00
_cell.angle_gamma   90.00
#
_symmetry.space_group_name_H-M   'P 1'
#
loop_
_entity.id
_entity.type
_entity.pdbx_description
1 polymer ?
#
loop_
_entity_poly.entity_id
_entity_poly.type
_entity_poly.pdbx_seq_one_letter_code
_entity_poly.pdbx_strand_id
1 'polypeptide(L)'
;MTFWNDSYQSELNNITNWINGNLPNKSNIQNDLDTLDDEQFPDAILVHAWVYFSFLFNNRRESLNKYTRFNQKHLQERAIPSLDELKSNRLYFLSNLLRVVYEYYFWTQDSDSRPVFVDTRVLERLDRLSTATDYNVQFIWIERSMPAALTMSILVSDEFDTLRKMANDVSGYEDKFTNQIDSGTQKANEKIEKISASLAELIDKAENSQRDIKTYVDKLDEYKSEFNFVLLSKAFSKLLQTKQEEYRKITIPSLSFQHYWLLSL
;
A
#
# COMPACT_ATOMS: atom_id res chain seq x y z
N MET A 1 -4.95 -2.71 -16.76
CA MET A 1 -5.20 -1.25 -16.87
C MET A 1 -6.60 -0.97 -16.36
N THR A 2 -6.78 0.12 -15.60
CA THR A 2 -8.09 0.62 -15.20
C THR A 2 -8.75 1.33 -16.39
N PHE A 3 -10.03 1.06 -16.62
CA PHE A 3 -10.76 1.56 -17.79
C PHE A 3 -10.92 3.08 -17.71
N TRP A 4 -11.49 3.59 -16.61
CA TRP A 4 -11.55 5.01 -16.30
C TRP A 4 -10.28 5.44 -15.58
N ASN A 5 -9.45 6.23 -16.23
CA ASN A 5 -8.17 6.69 -15.69
C ASN A 5 -7.88 8.15 -16.10
N ASP A 6 -6.78 8.72 -15.60
CA ASP A 6 -6.44 10.13 -15.79
C ASP A 6 -6.26 10.56 -17.26
N SER A 7 -5.96 9.63 -18.17
CA SER A 7 -5.79 9.96 -19.59
C SER A 7 -7.06 10.55 -20.22
N TYR A 8 -8.23 10.24 -19.64
CA TYR A 8 -9.52 10.72 -20.13
C TYR A 8 -9.88 12.13 -19.63
N GLN A 9 -9.14 12.69 -18.67
CA GLN A 9 -9.48 13.99 -18.06
C GLN A 9 -9.57 15.14 -19.08
N SER A 10 -8.66 15.16 -20.06
CA SER A 10 -8.65 16.17 -21.12
C SER A 10 -9.95 16.13 -21.94
N GLU A 11 -10.36 14.93 -22.35
CA GLU A 11 -11.57 14.72 -23.15
C GLU A 11 -12.83 15.04 -22.35
N LEU A 12 -12.88 14.65 -21.08
CA LEU A 12 -13.97 15.01 -20.17
C LEU A 12 -14.13 16.53 -20.05
N ASN A 13 -13.02 17.28 -19.96
CA ASN A 13 -13.06 18.74 -19.91
C ASN A 13 -13.55 19.33 -21.24
N ASN A 14 -13.11 18.79 -22.38
CA ASN A 14 -13.54 19.24 -23.70
C ASN A 14 -15.06 19.06 -23.90
N ILE A 15 -15.59 17.89 -23.55
CA ILE A 15 -17.02 17.61 -23.62
C ILE A 15 -17.80 18.51 -22.66
N THR A 16 -17.33 18.67 -21.42
CA THR A 16 -17.99 19.54 -20.42
C THR A 16 -18.06 20.98 -20.91
N ASN A 17 -16.97 21.52 -21.47
CA ASN A 17 -16.94 22.87 -22.02
C ASN A 17 -17.89 23.02 -23.21
N TRP A 18 -17.93 22.02 -24.09
CA TRP A 18 -18.86 22.03 -25.23
C TRP A 18 -20.31 22.00 -24.78
N ILE A 19 -20.68 21.13 -23.84
CA ILE A 19 -22.04 21.05 -23.27
C ILE A 19 -22.43 22.39 -22.65
N ASN A 20 -21.58 22.98 -21.82
CA ASN A 20 -21.88 24.26 -21.16
C ASN A 20 -22.02 25.43 -22.15
N GLY A 21 -21.37 25.37 -23.31
CA GLY A 21 -21.44 26.41 -24.35
C GLY A 21 -22.59 26.24 -25.35
N ASN A 22 -23.14 25.03 -25.50
CA ASN A 22 -24.09 24.70 -26.58
C ASN A 22 -25.45 24.18 -26.08
N LEU A 23 -25.54 23.67 -24.85
CA LEU A 23 -26.74 23.09 -24.27
C LEU A 23 -27.24 23.92 -23.07
N PRO A 24 -28.52 23.83 -22.69
CA PRO A 24 -29.05 24.56 -21.54
C PRO A 24 -28.32 24.18 -20.25
N ASN A 25 -28.03 25.18 -19.41
CA ASN A 25 -27.45 24.94 -18.11
C ASN A 25 -28.39 24.10 -17.25
N LYS A 26 -27.87 23.12 -16.50
CA LYS A 26 -28.65 22.27 -15.59
C LYS A 26 -29.55 23.07 -14.65
N SER A 27 -29.11 24.22 -14.16
CA SER A 27 -29.93 25.09 -13.29
C SER A 27 -31.16 25.67 -13.97
N ASN A 28 -31.16 25.72 -15.31
CA ASN A 28 -32.20 26.32 -16.13
C ASN A 28 -33.11 25.25 -16.77
N ILE A 29 -32.81 23.97 -16.58
CA ILE A 29 -33.68 22.87 -17.00
C ILE A 29 -34.85 22.81 -16.03
N GLN A 30 -36.07 22.76 -16.54
CA GLN A 30 -37.26 22.60 -15.71
C GLN A 30 -37.13 21.32 -14.88
N ASN A 31 -37.42 21.41 -13.58
CA ASN A 31 -37.40 20.25 -12.69
C ASN A 31 -38.45 19.20 -13.10
N ASP A 32 -39.51 19.63 -13.76
CA ASP A 32 -40.50 18.76 -14.37
C ASP A 32 -40.07 18.45 -15.81
N LEU A 33 -39.64 17.21 -16.06
CA LEU A 33 -39.22 16.75 -17.37
C LEU A 33 -40.41 16.44 -18.29
N ASP A 34 -41.60 16.25 -17.74
CA ASP A 34 -42.80 15.93 -18.50
C ASP A 34 -43.32 17.15 -19.28
N THR A 35 -42.96 18.37 -18.87
CA THR A 35 -43.36 19.63 -19.51
C THR A 35 -42.41 20.12 -20.59
N LEU A 36 -41.23 19.51 -20.71
CA LEU A 36 -40.26 19.86 -21.76
C LEU A 36 -40.79 19.44 -23.13
N ASP A 37 -40.50 20.23 -24.16
CA ASP A 37 -40.79 19.87 -25.55
C ASP A 37 -39.88 18.75 -26.05
N ASP A 38 -40.36 17.98 -27.03
CA ASP A 38 -39.64 16.83 -27.60
C ASP A 38 -38.30 17.22 -28.24
N GLU A 39 -38.15 18.45 -28.75
CA GLU A 39 -36.87 18.95 -29.27
C GLU A 39 -35.83 19.21 -28.16
N GLN A 40 -36.28 19.66 -26.99
CA GLN A 40 -35.42 20.06 -25.87
C GLN A 40 -35.14 18.90 -24.90
N PHE A 41 -36.01 17.89 -24.91
CA PHE A 41 -35.98 16.80 -23.96
C PHE A 41 -34.68 15.97 -23.99
N PRO A 42 -34.17 15.50 -25.15
CA PRO A 42 -32.92 14.74 -25.19
C PRO A 42 -31.72 15.53 -24.67
N ASP A 43 -31.67 16.83 -24.95
CA ASP A 43 -30.59 17.72 -24.50
C ASP A 43 -30.60 17.90 -22.98
N ALA A 44 -31.80 18.05 -22.41
CA ALA A 44 -31.96 18.11 -20.96
C ALA A 44 -31.46 16.81 -20.29
N ILE A 45 -31.88 15.64 -20.79
CA ILE A 45 -31.43 14.36 -20.24
C ILE A 45 -29.92 14.17 -20.38
N LEU A 46 -29.34 14.59 -21.52
CA LEU A 46 -27.90 14.55 -21.74
C LEU A 46 -27.15 15.37 -20.70
N VAL A 47 -27.58 16.59 -20.42
CA VAL A 47 -26.98 17.44 -19.39
C VAL A 47 -27.06 16.78 -18.01
N HIS A 48 -28.22 16.22 -17.64
CA HIS A 48 -28.38 15.50 -16.36
C HIS A 48 -27.45 14.28 -16.25
N ALA A 49 -27.39 13.46 -17.30
CA ALA A 49 -26.54 12.27 -17.34
C ALA A 49 -25.05 12.61 -17.32
N TRP A 50 -24.66 13.65 -18.07
CA TRP A 50 -23.27 14.10 -18.13
C TRP A 50 -22.79 14.64 -16.79
N VAL A 51 -23.56 15.51 -16.14
CA VAL A 51 -23.22 16.03 -14.81
C VAL A 51 -23.06 14.91 -13.80
N TYR A 52 -23.93 13.90 -13.85
CA TYR A 52 -23.83 12.72 -12.99
C TYR A 52 -22.55 11.92 -13.29
N PHE A 53 -22.29 11.60 -14.55
CA PHE A 53 -21.08 10.89 -14.96
C PHE A 53 -19.79 11.64 -14.57
N SER A 54 -19.71 12.95 -14.85
CA SER A 54 -18.55 13.77 -14.50
C SER A 54 -18.32 13.81 -13.00
N PHE A 55 -19.39 13.89 -12.20
CA PHE A 55 -19.28 13.78 -10.75
C PHE A 55 -18.68 12.44 -10.32
N LEU A 56 -19.16 11.33 -10.89
CA LEU A 56 -18.63 9.99 -10.59
C LEU A 56 -17.17 9.84 -11.02
N PHE A 57 -16.81 10.35 -12.19
CA PHE A 57 -15.44 10.26 -12.71
C PHE A 57 -14.44 11.04 -11.85
N ASN A 58 -14.84 12.24 -11.38
CA ASN A 58 -13.96 13.11 -10.59
C ASN A 58 -13.89 12.69 -9.11
N ASN A 59 -14.99 12.23 -8.52
CA ASN A 59 -15.08 12.02 -7.08
C ASN A 59 -15.17 10.55 -6.65
N ARG A 60 -15.55 9.63 -7.56
CA ARG A 60 -15.83 8.23 -7.25
C ARG A 60 -15.28 7.27 -8.31
N ARG A 61 -14.12 7.58 -8.90
CA ARG A 61 -13.56 6.88 -10.06
C ARG A 61 -13.32 5.38 -9.85
N GLU A 62 -12.87 4.98 -8.66
CA GLU A 62 -12.66 3.56 -8.35
C GLU A 62 -13.99 2.80 -8.34
N SER A 63 -15.01 3.36 -7.69
CA SER A 63 -16.37 2.83 -7.72
C SER A 63 -16.94 2.81 -9.13
N LEU A 64 -16.70 3.85 -9.93
CA LEU A 64 -17.11 3.89 -11.33
C LEU A 64 -16.48 2.73 -12.12
N ASN A 65 -15.17 2.48 -11.97
CA ASN A 65 -14.50 1.31 -12.56
C ASN A 65 -15.09 -0.02 -12.08
N LYS A 66 -15.42 -0.14 -10.79
CA LYS A 66 -15.94 -1.37 -10.19
C LYS A 66 -17.36 -1.69 -10.66
N TYR A 67 -18.23 -0.69 -10.71
CA TYR A 67 -19.66 -0.84 -10.95
C TYR A 67 -20.09 -0.53 -12.39
N THR A 68 -19.15 -0.48 -13.34
CA THR A 68 -19.47 -0.36 -14.78
C THR A 68 -18.79 -1.44 -15.66
N ARG A 69 -18.33 -2.54 -15.03
CA ARG A 69 -17.54 -3.58 -15.69
C ARG A 69 -18.28 -4.27 -16.84
N PHE A 70 -19.60 -4.41 -16.74
CA PHE A 70 -20.38 -5.05 -17.80
C PHE A 70 -20.29 -4.23 -19.09
N ASN A 71 -20.58 -2.93 -19.04
CA ASN A 71 -20.49 -2.10 -20.24
C ASN A 71 -19.04 -1.85 -20.67
N GLN A 72 -18.08 -1.79 -19.75
CA GLN A 72 -16.65 -1.76 -20.14
C GLN A 72 -16.29 -2.96 -21.03
N LYS A 73 -16.79 -4.16 -20.71
CA LYS A 73 -16.54 -5.38 -21.50
C LYS A 73 -17.32 -5.41 -22.82
N HIS A 74 -18.59 -5.02 -22.82
CA HIS A 74 -19.49 -5.17 -23.98
C HIS A 74 -19.43 -4.00 -24.97
N LEU A 75 -19.24 -2.78 -24.49
CA LEU A 75 -19.09 -1.59 -25.32
C LEU A 75 -17.63 -1.34 -25.72
N GLN A 76 -16.68 -1.74 -24.87
CA GLN A 76 -15.24 -1.49 -25.05
C GLN A 76 -14.98 0.01 -25.23
N GLU A 77 -14.27 0.43 -26.28
CA GLU A 77 -13.98 1.84 -26.56
C GLU A 77 -15.24 2.69 -26.68
N ARG A 78 -16.37 2.11 -27.12
CA ARG A 78 -17.66 2.82 -27.23
C ARG A 78 -18.27 3.21 -25.88
N ALA A 79 -17.81 2.63 -24.78
CA ALA A 79 -18.23 3.08 -23.46
C ALA A 79 -17.57 4.40 -23.08
N ILE A 80 -16.46 4.79 -23.73
CA ILE A 80 -15.72 6.02 -23.43
C ILE A 80 -16.35 7.16 -24.24
N PRO A 81 -17.05 8.12 -23.60
CA PRO A 81 -17.72 9.19 -24.35
C PRO A 81 -16.68 10.06 -25.08
N SER A 82 -16.93 10.39 -26.34
CA SER A 82 -16.06 11.29 -27.11
C SER A 82 -16.81 12.52 -27.60
N LEU A 83 -16.09 13.65 -27.71
CA LEU A 83 -16.66 14.88 -28.23
C LEU A 83 -17.06 14.75 -29.71
N ASP A 84 -16.30 13.98 -30.47
CA ASP A 84 -16.59 13.74 -31.89
C ASP A 84 -17.90 12.94 -32.05
N GLU A 85 -18.14 11.94 -31.20
CA GLU A 85 -19.42 11.22 -31.15
C GLU A 85 -20.58 12.13 -30.74
N LEU A 86 -20.39 12.96 -29.71
CA LEU A 86 -21.41 13.92 -29.27
C LEU A 86 -21.86 14.87 -30.40
N LYS A 87 -20.90 15.35 -31.20
CA LYS A 87 -21.16 16.26 -32.32
C LYS A 87 -21.78 15.56 -33.54
N SER A 88 -21.41 14.31 -33.77
CA SER A 88 -21.84 13.55 -34.96
C SER A 88 -23.19 12.86 -34.76
N ASN A 89 -23.40 12.20 -33.62
CA ASN A 89 -24.67 11.58 -33.27
C ASN A 89 -24.93 11.69 -31.76
N ARG A 90 -25.70 12.72 -31.40
CA ARG A 90 -26.04 13.04 -30.01
C ARG A 90 -26.85 11.95 -29.32
N LEU A 91 -27.80 11.31 -30.01
CA LEU A 91 -28.65 10.27 -29.41
C LEU A 91 -27.85 8.98 -29.17
N TYR A 92 -26.94 8.64 -30.08
CA TYR A 92 -26.02 7.53 -29.90
C TYR A 92 -25.07 7.75 -28.72
N PHE A 93 -24.46 8.94 -28.64
CA PHE A 93 -23.66 9.37 -27.48
C PHE A 93 -24.46 9.23 -26.17
N LEU A 94 -25.69 9.76 -26.16
CA LEU A 94 -26.57 9.70 -25.00
C LEU A 94 -26.90 8.25 -24.62
N SER A 95 -27.22 7.39 -25.60
CA SER A 95 -27.50 5.98 -25.38
C SER A 95 -26.32 5.27 -24.69
N ASN A 96 -25.10 5.46 -25.18
CA ASN A 96 -23.90 4.87 -24.58
C ASN A 96 -23.62 5.41 -23.19
N LEU A 97 -23.75 6.73 -23.01
CA LEU A 97 -23.60 7.38 -21.70
C LEU A 97 -24.60 6.81 -20.69
N LEU A 98 -25.88 6.74 -21.07
CA LEU A 98 -26.96 6.21 -20.22
C LEU A 98 -26.72 4.76 -19.83
N ARG A 99 -26.21 3.92 -20.73
CA ARG A 99 -25.81 2.54 -20.38
C ARG A 99 -24.80 2.55 -19.23
N VAL A 100 -23.74 3.36 -19.30
CA VAL A 100 -22.70 3.40 -18.26
C VAL A 100 -23.27 3.90 -16.93
N VAL A 101 -23.98 5.02 -16.93
CA VAL A 101 -24.50 5.60 -15.66
C VAL A 101 -25.65 4.79 -15.08
N TYR A 102 -26.46 4.15 -15.91
CA TYR A 102 -27.50 3.22 -15.47
C TYR A 102 -26.90 1.99 -14.79
N GLU A 103 -25.85 1.39 -15.36
CA GLU A 103 -25.18 0.25 -14.72
C GLU A 103 -24.64 0.61 -13.34
N TYR A 104 -23.97 1.76 -13.23
CA TYR A 104 -23.46 2.23 -11.96
C TYR A 104 -24.58 2.37 -10.92
N TYR A 105 -25.70 3.01 -11.30
CA TYR A 105 -26.84 3.19 -10.42
C TYR A 105 -27.49 1.85 -10.07
N PHE A 106 -27.63 0.93 -11.02
CA PHE A 106 -28.22 -0.40 -10.81
C PHE A 106 -27.55 -1.14 -9.66
N TRP A 107 -26.21 -1.11 -9.59
CA TRP A 107 -25.46 -1.80 -8.55
C TRP A 107 -25.38 -1.05 -7.22
N THR A 108 -25.31 0.27 -7.27
CA THR A 108 -25.09 1.08 -6.07
C THR A 108 -26.37 1.47 -5.36
N GLN A 109 -27.47 1.60 -6.11
CA GLN A 109 -28.77 2.12 -5.63
C GLN A 109 -28.60 3.40 -4.80
N ASP A 110 -27.61 4.24 -5.15
CA ASP A 110 -27.20 5.36 -4.32
C ASP A 110 -28.40 6.28 -4.02
N SER A 111 -28.67 6.47 -2.73
CA SER A 111 -29.97 6.87 -2.20
C SER A 111 -30.21 8.37 -2.19
N ASP A 112 -29.18 9.19 -2.39
CA ASP A 112 -29.26 10.65 -2.21
C ASP A 112 -30.21 11.32 -3.23
N SER A 113 -30.32 10.77 -4.44
CA SER A 113 -31.42 11.07 -5.37
C SER A 113 -31.42 10.08 -6.53
N ARG A 114 -32.58 9.52 -6.87
CA ARG A 114 -32.72 8.67 -8.06
C ARG A 114 -32.43 9.52 -9.31
N PRO A 115 -31.46 9.14 -10.16
CA PRO A 115 -31.21 9.88 -11.38
C PRO A 115 -32.39 9.81 -12.33
N VAL A 116 -32.74 10.95 -12.93
CA VAL A 116 -33.92 11.09 -13.81
C VAL A 116 -33.90 10.14 -15.01
N PHE A 117 -32.71 9.81 -15.52
CA PHE A 117 -32.52 8.94 -16.67
C PHE A 117 -32.79 7.45 -16.38
N VAL A 118 -33.10 7.08 -15.13
CA VAL A 118 -33.48 5.72 -14.73
C VAL A 118 -35.00 5.55 -14.76
N ASP A 119 -35.77 6.62 -14.99
CA ASP A 119 -37.22 6.51 -15.13
C ASP A 119 -37.59 5.82 -16.46
N THR A 120 -38.47 4.83 -16.40
CA THR A 120 -39.01 4.13 -17.56
C THR A 120 -39.62 5.11 -18.56
N ARG A 121 -40.36 6.13 -18.10
CA ARG A 121 -40.99 7.13 -18.98
C ARG A 121 -39.96 7.93 -19.76
N VAL A 122 -38.83 8.25 -19.12
CA VAL A 122 -37.74 8.98 -19.77
C VAL A 122 -37.11 8.12 -20.86
N LEU A 123 -36.80 6.85 -20.57
CA LEU A 123 -36.21 5.94 -21.55
C LEU A 123 -37.17 5.63 -22.71
N GLU A 124 -38.46 5.43 -22.44
CA GLU A 124 -39.48 5.22 -23.48
C GLU A 124 -39.68 6.46 -24.36
N ARG A 125 -39.65 7.67 -23.77
CA ARG A 125 -39.74 8.91 -24.54
C ARG A 125 -38.51 9.13 -25.40
N LEU A 126 -37.30 8.90 -24.89
CA LEU A 126 -36.06 8.95 -25.68
C LEU A 126 -36.09 7.94 -26.84
N ASP A 127 -36.57 6.73 -26.60
CA ASP A 127 -36.69 5.69 -27.64
C ASP A 127 -37.64 6.12 -28.77
N ARG A 128 -38.80 6.69 -28.43
CA ARG A 128 -39.74 7.24 -29.42
C ARG A 128 -39.15 8.37 -30.26
N LEU A 129 -38.26 9.17 -29.68
CA LEU A 129 -37.59 10.29 -30.36
C LEU A 129 -36.40 9.82 -31.21
N SER A 130 -35.93 8.59 -31.01
CA SER A 130 -34.90 8.01 -31.86
C SER A 130 -35.49 7.60 -33.21
N THR A 131 -34.80 7.92 -34.31
CA THR A 131 -35.26 7.55 -35.65
C THR A 131 -35.08 6.04 -35.86
N ALA A 132 -36.02 5.40 -36.58
CA ALA A 132 -35.95 3.96 -36.88
C ALA A 132 -34.69 3.52 -37.65
N THR A 133 -33.95 4.48 -38.21
CA THR A 133 -32.68 4.26 -38.92
C THR A 133 -31.44 4.20 -38.01
N ASP A 134 -31.58 4.59 -36.74
CA ASP A 134 -30.47 4.68 -35.79
C ASP A 134 -30.34 3.40 -34.94
N TYR A 135 -30.05 2.28 -35.61
CA TYR A 135 -30.01 0.92 -35.02
C TYR A 135 -29.07 0.75 -33.82
N ASN A 136 -28.19 1.72 -33.58
CA ASN A 136 -27.21 1.68 -32.50
C ASN A 136 -27.70 2.40 -31.22
N VAL A 137 -28.84 3.08 -31.27
CA VAL A 137 -29.50 3.70 -30.11
C VAL A 137 -30.33 2.65 -29.38
N GLN A 138 -30.19 2.54 -28.06
CA GLN A 138 -30.64 1.39 -27.28
C GLN A 138 -31.41 1.76 -26.01
N PHE A 139 -32.16 2.87 -26.01
CA PHE A 139 -32.87 3.35 -24.82
C PHE A 139 -33.83 2.32 -24.24
N ILE A 140 -34.65 1.66 -25.07
CA ILE A 140 -35.57 0.64 -24.57
C ILE A 140 -34.85 -0.64 -24.08
N TRP A 141 -33.68 -0.94 -24.64
CA TRP A 141 -32.88 -2.08 -24.19
C TRP A 141 -32.31 -1.84 -22.79
N ILE A 142 -31.90 -0.60 -22.47
CA ILE A 142 -31.46 -0.20 -21.12
C ILE A 142 -32.55 -0.49 -20.10
N GLU A 143 -33.82 -0.21 -20.44
CA GLU A 143 -34.95 -0.43 -19.53
C GLU A 143 -35.33 -1.93 -19.45
N ARG A 144 -35.51 -2.59 -20.58
CA ARG A 144 -36.15 -3.93 -20.65
C ARG A 144 -35.20 -5.10 -20.49
N SER A 145 -33.97 -4.96 -20.98
CA SER A 145 -33.05 -6.10 -21.16
C SER A 145 -31.80 -5.99 -20.32
N MET A 146 -31.30 -4.78 -20.12
CA MET A 146 -30.04 -4.55 -19.42
C MET A 146 -30.06 -5.07 -17.97
N PRO A 147 -31.11 -4.88 -17.14
CA PRO A 147 -31.14 -5.42 -15.77
C PRO A 147 -30.97 -6.94 -15.72
N ALA A 148 -31.64 -7.66 -16.63
CA ALA A 148 -31.52 -9.10 -16.76
C ALA A 148 -30.12 -9.49 -17.25
N ALA A 149 -29.56 -8.79 -18.25
CA ALA A 149 -28.22 -9.04 -18.75
C ALA A 149 -27.14 -8.80 -17.69
N LEU A 150 -27.27 -7.74 -16.90
CA LEU A 150 -26.42 -7.42 -15.76
C LEU A 150 -26.45 -8.54 -14.72
N THR A 151 -27.65 -8.97 -14.33
CA THR A 151 -27.83 -10.06 -13.37
C THR A 151 -27.23 -11.37 -13.88
N MET A 152 -27.51 -11.72 -15.15
CA MET A 152 -26.96 -12.93 -15.77
C MET A 152 -25.43 -12.89 -15.86
N SER A 153 -24.84 -11.72 -16.10
CA SER A 153 -23.39 -11.58 -16.15
C SER A 153 -22.70 -11.91 -14.81
N ILE A 154 -23.37 -11.67 -13.68
CA ILE A 154 -22.91 -12.08 -12.35
C ILE A 154 -23.09 -13.59 -12.17
N LEU A 155 -24.25 -14.13 -12.52
CA LEU A 155 -24.56 -15.56 -12.33
C LEU A 155 -23.63 -16.48 -13.14
N VAL A 156 -23.09 -16.00 -14.25
CA VAL A 156 -22.15 -16.73 -15.11
C VAL A 156 -20.69 -16.38 -14.79
N SER A 157 -20.43 -15.51 -13.81
CA SER A 157 -19.06 -15.11 -13.47
C SER A 157 -18.29 -16.24 -12.76
N ASP A 158 -16.97 -16.26 -12.95
CA ASP A 158 -16.09 -17.24 -12.31
C ASP A 158 -16.15 -17.13 -10.78
N GLU A 159 -16.34 -15.91 -10.26
CA GLU A 159 -16.51 -15.66 -8.82
C GLU A 159 -17.80 -16.32 -8.30
N PHE A 160 -18.90 -16.21 -9.04
CA PHE A 160 -20.17 -16.85 -8.66
C PHE A 160 -20.09 -18.37 -8.78
N ASP A 161 -19.46 -18.91 -9.83
CA ASP A 161 -19.23 -20.36 -9.95
C ASP A 161 -18.34 -20.89 -8.82
N THR A 162 -17.33 -20.12 -8.41
CA THR A 162 -16.49 -20.43 -7.25
C THR A 162 -17.32 -20.44 -5.96
N LEU A 163 -18.18 -19.44 -5.76
CA LEU A 163 -19.09 -19.39 -4.61
C LEU A 163 -20.05 -20.58 -4.60
N ARG A 164 -20.59 -20.97 -5.75
CA ARG A 164 -21.45 -22.15 -5.90
C ARG A 164 -20.69 -23.44 -5.56
N LYS A 165 -19.43 -23.57 -6.01
CA LYS A 165 -18.57 -24.72 -5.67
C LYS A 165 -18.31 -24.79 -4.16
N MET A 166 -18.00 -23.66 -3.52
CA MET A 166 -17.82 -23.60 -2.06
C MET A 166 -19.10 -23.95 -1.30
N ALA A 167 -20.26 -23.45 -1.75
CA ALA A 167 -21.55 -23.73 -1.11
C ALA A 167 -21.97 -25.21 -1.24
N ASN A 168 -21.59 -25.88 -2.33
CA ASN A 168 -21.91 -27.29 -2.56
C ASN A 168 -20.95 -28.25 -1.85
N ASP A 169 -19.72 -27.82 -1.56
CA ASP A 169 -18.68 -28.62 -0.91
C ASP A 169 -18.10 -27.91 0.32
N VAL A 170 -18.99 -27.51 1.23
CA VAL A 170 -18.61 -26.75 2.43
C VAL A 170 -17.59 -27.53 3.26
N SER A 171 -17.83 -28.83 3.49
CA SER A 171 -16.92 -29.69 4.26
C SER A 171 -15.55 -29.83 3.60
N GLY A 172 -15.49 -30.03 2.27
CA GLY A 172 -14.20 -30.15 1.58
C GLY A 172 -13.40 -28.85 1.58
N TYR A 173 -14.05 -27.69 1.58
CA TYR A 173 -13.38 -26.40 1.76
C TYR A 173 -12.99 -26.14 3.22
N GLU A 174 -13.82 -26.53 4.20
CA GLU A 174 -13.49 -26.48 5.62
C GLU A 174 -12.24 -27.32 5.93
N ASP A 175 -12.18 -28.54 5.39
CA ASP A 175 -11.01 -29.41 5.49
C ASP A 175 -9.77 -28.78 4.85
N LYS A 176 -9.91 -28.14 3.68
CA LYS A 176 -8.80 -27.43 3.02
C LYS A 176 -8.29 -26.27 3.85
N PHE A 177 -9.19 -25.47 4.44
CA PHE A 177 -8.81 -24.36 5.31
C PHE A 177 -8.13 -24.85 6.58
N THR A 178 -8.68 -25.88 7.22
CA THR A 178 -8.10 -26.50 8.42
C THR A 178 -6.69 -27.03 8.13
N ASN A 179 -6.52 -27.79 7.05
CA ASN A 179 -5.20 -28.29 6.63
C ASN A 179 -4.20 -27.16 6.31
N GLN A 180 -4.65 -26.05 5.71
CA GLN A 180 -3.78 -24.88 5.48
C GLN A 180 -3.37 -24.20 6.78
N ILE A 181 -4.29 -24.06 7.74
CA ILE A 181 -4.02 -23.48 9.06
C ILE A 181 -3.04 -24.39 9.83
N ASP A 182 -3.29 -25.69 9.87
CA ASP A 182 -2.46 -26.65 10.57
C ASP A 182 -1.05 -26.70 9.99
N SER A 183 -0.93 -26.79 8.65
CA SER A 183 0.38 -26.78 7.99
C SER A 183 1.12 -25.45 8.15
N GLY A 184 0.41 -24.32 8.14
CA GLY A 184 0.98 -23.00 8.44
C GLY A 184 1.50 -22.90 9.87
N THR A 185 0.73 -23.43 10.82
CA THR A 185 1.07 -23.46 12.25
C THR A 185 2.26 -24.37 12.53
N GLN A 186 2.29 -25.55 11.90
CA GLN A 186 3.43 -26.46 11.99
C GLN A 186 4.71 -25.79 11.46
N LYS A 187 4.66 -25.15 10.29
CA LYS A 187 5.81 -24.41 9.74
C LYS A 187 6.27 -23.28 10.66
N ALA A 188 5.35 -22.62 11.36
CA ALA A 188 5.69 -21.60 12.34
C ALA A 188 6.43 -22.21 13.54
N ASN A 189 5.92 -23.32 14.09
CA ASN A 189 6.56 -24.04 15.19
C ASN A 189 7.97 -24.53 14.83
N GLU A 190 8.15 -25.14 13.65
CA GLU A 190 9.47 -25.58 13.19
C GLU A 190 10.48 -24.42 13.08
N LYS A 191 10.01 -23.22 12.68
CA LYS A 191 10.85 -22.01 12.67
C LYS A 191 11.18 -21.55 14.08
N ILE A 192 10.21 -21.56 14.99
CA ILE A 192 10.42 -21.19 16.39
C ILE A 192 11.46 -22.13 17.02
N GLU A 193 11.33 -23.44 16.85
CA GLU A 193 12.29 -24.41 17.38
C GLU A 193 13.71 -24.19 16.86
N LYS A 194 13.87 -23.94 15.55
CA LYS A 194 15.18 -23.62 14.96
C LYS A 194 15.78 -22.34 15.55
N ILE A 195 14.97 -21.30 15.74
CA ILE A 195 15.41 -20.04 16.35
C ILE A 195 15.80 -20.27 17.81
N SER A 196 14.98 -21.01 18.57
CA SER A 196 15.26 -21.34 19.97
C SER A 196 16.56 -22.13 20.13
N ALA A 197 16.80 -23.13 19.27
CA ALA A 197 18.06 -23.88 19.27
C ALA A 197 19.27 -22.98 18.95
N SER A 198 19.14 -22.12 17.93
CA SER A 198 20.19 -21.15 17.59
C SER A 198 20.45 -20.15 18.71
N LEU A 199 19.41 -19.70 19.41
CA LEU A 199 19.54 -18.81 20.56
C LEU A 199 20.28 -19.50 21.72
N ALA A 200 19.95 -20.77 22.00
CA ALA A 200 20.65 -21.54 23.02
C ALA A 200 22.15 -21.68 22.70
N GLU A 201 22.52 -21.99 21.45
CA GLU A 201 23.93 -22.04 21.05
C GLU A 201 24.64 -20.68 21.20
N LEU A 202 23.96 -19.58 20.89
CA LEU A 202 24.52 -18.24 21.04
C LEU A 202 24.72 -17.87 22.51
N ILE A 203 23.78 -18.26 23.39
CA ILE A 203 23.90 -18.09 24.84
C ILE A 203 25.11 -18.86 25.36
N ASP A 204 25.24 -20.14 25.00
CA ASP A 204 26.40 -20.97 25.42
C ASP A 204 27.73 -20.38 24.94
N LYS A 205 27.79 -19.90 23.70
CA LYS A 205 28.99 -19.21 23.16
C LYS A 205 29.31 -17.93 23.92
N ALA A 206 28.29 -17.15 24.28
CA ALA A 206 28.46 -15.92 25.06
C ALA A 206 28.96 -16.22 26.47
N GLU A 207 28.42 -17.22 27.15
CA GLU A 207 28.86 -17.65 28.49
C GLU A 207 30.32 -18.14 28.47
N ASN A 208 30.70 -18.92 27.47
CA ASN A 208 32.08 -19.37 27.29
C ASN A 208 33.02 -18.18 27.06
N SER A 209 32.64 -17.26 26.17
CA SER A 209 33.42 -16.04 25.93
C SER A 209 33.56 -15.19 27.19
N GLN A 210 32.52 -15.09 28.01
CA GLN A 210 32.56 -14.39 29.30
C GLN A 210 33.55 -15.05 30.27
N ARG A 211 33.59 -16.39 30.32
CA ARG A 211 34.55 -17.13 31.14
C ARG A 211 36.00 -16.91 30.68
N ASP A 212 36.22 -16.89 29.37
CA ASP A 212 37.53 -16.62 28.79
C ASP A 212 37.98 -15.20 29.12
N ILE A 213 37.11 -14.20 28.93
CA ILE A 213 37.37 -12.81 29.32
C ILE A 213 37.74 -12.70 30.80
N LYS A 214 36.99 -13.37 31.69
CA LYS A 214 37.31 -13.39 33.12
C LYS A 214 38.70 -13.96 33.38
N THR A 215 39.05 -15.06 32.72
CA THR A 215 40.38 -15.67 32.82
C THR A 215 41.48 -14.72 32.35
N TYR A 216 41.25 -13.97 31.27
CA TYR A 216 42.21 -12.96 30.80
C TYR A 216 42.34 -11.79 31.77
N VAL A 217 41.24 -11.35 32.38
CA VAL A 217 41.26 -10.31 33.43
C VAL A 217 42.07 -10.79 34.63
N ASP A 218 41.82 -12.00 35.12
CA ASP A 218 42.54 -12.57 36.26
C ASP A 218 44.05 -12.66 35.98
N LYS A 219 44.45 -13.12 34.78
CA LYS A 219 45.85 -13.14 34.34
C LYS A 219 46.47 -11.75 34.26
N LEU A 220 45.73 -10.75 33.78
CA LEU A 220 46.21 -9.37 33.71
C LEU A 220 46.44 -8.78 35.10
N ASP A 221 45.59 -9.11 36.07
CA ASP A 221 45.77 -8.66 37.45
C ASP A 221 46.94 -9.37 38.14
N GLU A 222 47.16 -10.66 37.86
CA GLU A 222 48.36 -11.38 38.26
C GLU A 222 49.64 -10.74 37.69
N TYR A 223 49.67 -10.46 36.37
CA TYR A 223 50.80 -9.78 35.75
C TYR A 223 51.07 -8.39 36.32
N LYS A 224 50.04 -7.58 36.59
CA LYS A 224 50.19 -6.27 37.24
C LYS A 224 50.81 -6.41 38.62
N SER A 225 50.40 -7.41 39.41
CA SER A 225 50.97 -7.69 40.72
C SER A 225 52.45 -8.07 40.59
N GLU A 226 52.76 -9.07 39.77
CA GLU A 226 54.10 -9.63 39.63
C GLU A 226 55.11 -8.61 39.06
N PHE A 227 54.76 -7.87 38.00
CA PHE A 227 55.64 -6.84 37.44
C PHE A 227 55.87 -5.68 38.41
N ASN A 228 54.86 -5.28 39.18
CA ASN A 228 55.03 -4.25 40.21
C ASN A 228 55.97 -4.72 41.32
N PHE A 229 55.85 -5.96 41.79
CA PHE A 229 56.76 -6.51 42.80
C PHE A 229 58.19 -6.69 42.28
N VAL A 230 58.37 -7.14 41.04
CA VAL A 230 59.71 -7.29 40.42
C VAL A 230 60.38 -5.92 40.21
N LEU A 231 59.65 -4.92 39.72
CA LEU A 231 60.19 -3.57 39.53
C LEU A 231 60.49 -2.89 40.87
N LEU A 232 59.59 -3.00 41.86
CA LEU A 232 59.83 -2.48 43.20
C LEU A 232 61.03 -3.18 43.84
N SER A 233 61.11 -4.51 43.78
CA SER A 233 62.25 -5.28 44.29
C SER A 233 63.55 -4.83 43.64
N LYS A 234 63.60 -4.70 42.31
CA LYS A 234 64.78 -4.22 41.59
C LYS A 234 65.14 -2.78 41.95
N ALA A 235 64.16 -1.90 42.12
CA ALA A 235 64.37 -0.52 42.56
C ALA A 235 64.90 -0.47 44.00
N PHE A 236 64.35 -1.26 44.92
CA PHE A 236 64.81 -1.37 46.30
C PHE A 236 66.20 -2.00 46.39
N SER A 237 66.50 -3.05 45.64
CA SER A 237 67.84 -3.65 45.57
C SER A 237 68.87 -2.66 45.03
N LYS A 238 68.51 -1.89 43.99
CA LYS A 238 69.40 -0.86 43.44
C LYS A 238 69.62 0.28 44.44
N LEU A 239 68.55 0.72 45.11
CA LEU A 239 68.63 1.75 46.16
C LEU A 239 69.47 1.29 47.36
N LEU A 240 69.31 0.03 47.79
CA LEU A 240 70.12 -0.60 48.83
C LEU A 240 71.59 -0.63 48.42
N GLN A 241 71.90 -1.07 47.20
CA GLN A 241 73.26 -1.12 46.68
C GLN A 241 73.89 0.28 46.61
N THR A 242 73.17 1.28 46.09
CA THR A 242 73.64 2.67 46.05
C THR A 242 73.90 3.22 47.46
N LYS A 243 73.03 2.96 48.43
CA LYS A 243 73.23 3.40 49.82
C LYS A 243 74.42 2.72 50.50
N GLN A 244 74.63 1.43 50.21
CA GLN A 244 75.81 0.71 50.69
C GLN A 244 77.11 1.25 50.08
N GLU A 245 77.10 1.60 48.79
CA GLU A 245 78.25 2.22 48.13
C GLU A 245 78.53 3.64 48.66
N GLU A 246 77.50 4.47 48.88
CA GLU A 246 77.64 5.76 49.55
C GLU A 246 78.26 5.61 50.94
N TYR A 247 77.76 4.66 51.74
CA TYR A 247 78.29 4.39 53.07
C TYR A 247 79.76 3.93 53.04
N ARG A 248 80.11 3.02 52.13
CA ARG A 248 81.51 2.55 51.95
C ARG A 248 82.44 3.67 51.51
N LYS A 249 82.00 4.58 50.63
CA LYS A 249 82.78 5.76 50.22
C LYS A 249 83.00 6.75 51.36
N ILE A 250 82.08 6.82 52.33
CA ILE A 250 82.22 7.68 53.53
C ILE A 250 83.16 7.04 54.58
N THR A 251 83.31 5.70 54.60
CA THR A 251 83.91 4.98 55.76
C THR A 251 85.34 4.45 55.52
N ILE A 252 86.02 4.76 54.42
CA ILE A 252 87.40 4.26 54.13
C ILE A 252 88.29 5.41 53.60
N PRO A 253 89.39 5.81 54.27
CA PRO A 253 89.42 6.44 55.59
C PRO A 253 90.23 7.77 55.61
N SER A 254 89.65 8.81 56.21
CA SER A 254 90.42 9.87 56.88
C SER A 254 90.94 9.34 58.22
N LEU A 255 91.99 8.51 58.21
CA LEU A 255 92.62 8.00 59.45
C LEU A 255 94.06 7.51 59.17
N SER A 256 94.95 8.43 58.78
CA SER A 256 96.39 8.29 59.01
C SER A 256 97.10 9.65 58.93
N PHE A 257 96.88 10.54 59.90
CA PHE A 257 97.88 11.58 60.26
C PHE A 257 97.60 12.11 61.67
N GLN A 258 98.00 11.32 62.68
CA GLN A 258 98.45 11.87 63.95
C GLN A 258 99.60 11.02 64.50
N HIS A 259 100.63 11.74 64.94
CA HIS A 259 101.76 11.32 65.78
C HIS A 259 102.85 10.45 65.13
N TYR A 260 103.97 11.09 64.76
CA TYR A 260 105.22 11.03 65.53
C TYR A 260 106.26 11.99 64.92
N TRP A 261 106.31 13.21 65.45
CA TRP A 261 107.54 13.99 65.56
C TRP A 261 108.12 13.65 66.94
N LEU A 262 109.34 13.10 67.01
CA LEU A 262 110.38 13.48 67.98
C LEU A 262 111.62 12.56 67.86
N LEU A 263 112.79 13.20 68.07
CA LEU A 263 114.19 12.78 67.86
C LEU A 263 114.60 13.03 66.40
N SER A 264 115.36 14.07 66.05
CA SER A 264 116.58 14.67 66.65
C SER A 264 116.77 16.08 66.04
N LEU A 265 117.25 17.08 66.80
CA LEU A 265 118.66 17.52 66.83
C LEU A 265 119.17 17.97 65.45
#